data_AF-G0QKQ7-F1
#
_entry.id   AF-G0QKQ7-F1
#
_cell.length_a   1.000
_cell.length_b   1.000
_cell.length_c   1.000
_cell.angle_alpha   90.00
_cell.angle_beta   90.00
_cell.angle_gamma   90.00
#
_symmetry.space_group_name_H-M   'P 1'
#
loop_
_entity.id
_entity.type
_entity.pdbx_description
1 polymer ?
#
loop_
_entity_poly.entity_id
_entity_poly.type
_entity_poly.pdbx_seq_one_letter_code
_entity_poly.pdbx_strand_id
1 'polypeptide(L)'
;KNGFLYFLQFNFKQKIKQKKLTNKKEKDSKKQISQQTVKQSNEIDRKRKLSINYKKIPNKIHKQESRLFQNSQNLQIYGLVGLYNLGNTCYINAALQCLSNTPPLCDYFLSQLHEKEINPNAFLGSNGQITSQFGKLILDLWQTDQNFIEPIDFINEIGQFAEQFADGTQQDSHEFLAFLLDILHEDLNRVIKKPYIKEKDYNCEKHEEYSKESWKEYLMRNKSIIVDLFQGQTKSTLKCLVCGSVSHKFEAFQFLSVPVPANKSHNEIINLSECIQEFTKEEYLDQNEWWYCFKCKKNRKSTKQIDLWKLPNILIIHLKRFRFDKNIKAKIKNFVDFPIQNFDLQPYTIGRQRDQPIYDLFAISNHEGNLSSGHYTAYAKNRANQNWYLFDDCNVQQCLKEQIKSEKAYVLFYSKTTVDEFFRQTLSTPESWPHFFKKEVQETQIIKKKFTYNFKHDKFEQYDSKLQNIISQKKSQTIIQLNNELVQNNQFNKEINEVKQSNYQQQYDLYQANFDITPSQDNNKVNDFRNFNNYIKSSVIQINRNK
;
A
#
# COMPACT_ATOMS: atom_id res chain seq x y z
N LYS A 1 74.78 -7.94 42.07
CA LYS A 1 73.83 -8.91 41.47
C LYS A 1 72.45 -8.93 42.16
N ASN A 2 72.35 -8.81 43.50
CA ASN A 2 71.05 -8.88 44.21
C ASN A 2 70.12 -7.65 44.08
N GLY A 3 70.64 -6.44 43.84
CA GLY A 3 69.80 -5.24 43.66
C GLY A 3 69.04 -5.18 42.33
N PHE A 4 69.61 -5.75 41.25
CA PHE A 4 69.00 -5.74 39.92
C PHE A 4 67.80 -6.70 39.82
N LEU A 5 67.87 -7.84 40.51
CA LEU A 5 66.75 -8.79 40.63
C LEU A 5 65.56 -8.18 41.39
N TYR A 6 65.81 -7.43 42.46
CA TYR A 6 64.74 -6.76 43.22
C TYR A 6 64.03 -5.67 42.39
N PHE A 7 64.79 -4.90 41.62
CA PHE A 7 64.23 -3.87 40.73
C PHE A 7 63.37 -4.45 39.60
N LEU A 8 63.79 -5.57 39.00
CA LEU A 8 63.01 -6.28 37.99
C LEU A 8 61.72 -6.87 38.60
N GLN A 9 61.79 -7.45 39.80
CA GLN A 9 60.64 -8.05 40.47
C GLN A 9 59.60 -7.00 40.89
N PHE A 10 60.04 -5.82 41.32
CA PHE A 10 59.17 -4.69 41.64
C PHE A 10 58.46 -4.14 40.40
N ASN A 11 59.18 -3.92 39.30
CA ASN A 11 58.60 -3.44 38.04
C ASN A 11 57.62 -4.46 37.42
N PHE A 12 57.92 -5.76 37.54
CA PHE A 12 57.02 -6.81 37.05
C PHE A 12 55.71 -6.86 37.86
N LYS A 13 55.78 -6.72 39.19
CA LYS A 13 54.60 -6.63 40.06
C LYS A 13 53.75 -5.38 39.76
N GLN A 14 54.37 -4.23 39.48
CA GLN A 14 53.65 -3.01 39.10
C GLN A 14 52.93 -3.14 37.75
N LYS A 15 53.59 -3.73 36.74
CA LYS A 15 52.97 -4.01 35.44
C LYS A 15 51.79 -4.98 35.54
N ILE A 16 51.88 -6.03 36.36
CA ILE A 16 50.76 -6.95 36.61
C ILE A 16 49.59 -6.22 37.30
N LYS A 17 49.87 -5.33 38.25
CA LYS A 17 48.84 -4.58 38.97
C LYS A 17 48.10 -3.61 38.04
N GLN A 18 48.82 -2.89 37.17
CA GLN A 18 48.21 -2.03 36.15
C GLN A 18 47.37 -2.83 35.15
N LYS A 19 47.85 -3.97 34.67
CA LYS A 19 47.11 -4.85 33.72
C LYS A 19 45.83 -5.45 34.35
N LYS A 20 45.82 -5.71 35.66
CA LYS A 20 44.62 -6.13 36.40
C LYS A 20 43.61 -5.00 36.56
N LEU A 21 44.06 -3.77 36.77
CA LEU A 21 43.21 -2.58 36.88
C LEU A 21 42.57 -2.20 35.54
N THR A 22 43.31 -2.28 34.42
CA THR A 22 42.75 -2.05 33.08
C THR A 22 41.71 -3.10 32.71
N ASN A 23 42.00 -4.39 32.94
CA ASN A 23 41.04 -5.47 32.67
C ASN A 23 39.78 -5.38 33.54
N LYS A 24 39.89 -4.85 34.77
CA LYS A 24 38.72 -4.62 35.64
C LYS A 24 37.86 -3.46 35.12
N LYS A 25 38.47 -2.34 34.72
CA LYS A 25 37.77 -1.20 34.11
C LYS A 25 37.10 -1.56 32.77
N GLU A 26 37.72 -2.40 31.96
CA GLU A 26 37.11 -2.92 30.72
C GLU A 26 35.93 -3.87 31.00
N LYS A 27 36.01 -4.71 32.05
CA LYS A 27 34.89 -5.56 32.45
C LYS A 27 33.73 -4.75 33.03
N ASP A 28 34.01 -3.74 33.84
CA ASP A 28 32.99 -2.90 34.47
C ASP A 28 32.29 -1.99 33.42
N SER A 29 33.02 -1.47 32.44
CA SER A 29 32.45 -0.72 31.31
C SER A 29 31.61 -1.60 30.38
N LYS A 30 32.07 -2.82 30.04
CA LYS A 30 31.25 -3.78 29.27
C LYS A 30 29.96 -4.17 30.01
N LYS A 31 30.01 -4.28 31.34
CA LYS A 31 28.85 -4.60 32.18
C LYS A 31 27.86 -3.43 32.32
N GLN A 32 28.36 -2.19 32.34
CA GLN A 32 27.51 -1.00 32.31
C GLN A 32 26.85 -0.79 30.95
N ILE A 33 27.60 -1.01 29.84
CA ILE A 33 27.06 -0.97 28.49
C ILE A 33 25.95 -2.02 28.36
N SER A 34 26.19 -3.28 28.74
CA SER A 34 25.16 -4.34 28.66
C SER A 34 23.91 -4.03 29.50
N GLN A 35 24.06 -3.40 30.67
CA GLN A 35 22.94 -3.00 31.51
C GLN A 35 22.16 -1.80 30.93
N GLN A 36 22.82 -0.90 30.20
CA GLN A 36 22.16 0.20 29.48
C GLN A 36 21.42 -0.31 28.24
N THR A 37 22.01 -1.24 27.47
CA THR A 37 21.33 -1.87 26.31
C THR A 37 20.08 -2.61 26.73
N VAL A 38 20.13 -3.38 27.83
CA VAL A 38 18.97 -4.12 28.37
C VAL A 38 17.88 -3.17 28.90
N LYS A 39 18.22 -2.00 29.43
CA LYS A 39 17.21 -1.01 29.84
C LYS A 39 16.56 -0.32 28.63
N GLN A 40 17.33 -0.02 27.58
CA GLN A 40 16.81 0.57 26.34
C GLN A 40 15.94 -0.41 25.54
N SER A 41 16.32 -1.70 25.45
CA SER A 41 15.49 -2.72 24.80
C SER A 41 14.12 -2.87 25.48
N ASN A 42 14.11 -2.90 26.81
CA ASN A 42 12.88 -2.93 27.61
C ASN A 42 11.98 -1.70 27.44
N GLU A 43 12.54 -0.51 27.19
CA GLU A 43 11.75 0.70 26.88
C GLU A 43 11.18 0.69 25.46
N ILE A 44 11.94 0.19 24.48
CA ILE A 44 11.49 0.06 23.09
C ILE A 44 10.37 -0.99 22.99
N ASP A 45 10.50 -2.13 23.67
CA ASP A 45 9.46 -3.15 23.71
C ASP A 45 8.20 -2.69 24.44
N ARG A 46 8.32 -1.86 25.48
CA ARG A 46 7.16 -1.21 26.12
C ARG A 46 6.43 -0.25 25.20
N LYS A 47 7.14 0.47 24.31
CA LYS A 47 6.52 1.35 23.29
C LYS A 47 5.87 0.57 22.14
N ARG A 48 6.24 -0.69 21.94
CA ARG A 48 5.69 -1.59 20.91
C ARG A 48 4.43 -2.32 21.35
N LYS A 49 4.24 -2.51 22.66
CA LYS A 49 3.07 -3.22 23.22
C LYS A 49 1.76 -2.52 22.87
N LEU A 50 0.86 -3.29 22.29
CA LEU A 50 -0.48 -2.86 21.94
C LEU A 50 -1.36 -2.79 23.20
N SER A 51 -2.29 -1.82 23.25
CA SER A 51 -3.19 -1.64 24.40
C SER A 51 -4.14 -2.82 24.57
N ILE A 52 -4.54 -3.14 25.81
CA ILE A 52 -5.46 -4.26 26.14
C ILE A 52 -6.80 -4.23 25.38
N ASN A 53 -7.34 -3.05 25.05
CA ASN A 53 -8.61 -2.91 24.33
C ASN A 53 -8.44 -2.86 22.79
N TYR A 54 -7.31 -3.32 22.25
CA TYR A 54 -6.81 -3.31 20.85
C TYR A 54 -7.86 -3.29 19.73
N LYS A 55 -8.66 -2.22 19.62
CA LYS A 55 -9.67 -1.95 18.56
C LYS A 55 -9.09 -1.15 17.40
N LYS A 56 -7.95 -0.51 17.65
CA LYS A 56 -7.19 0.28 16.69
C LYS A 56 -5.75 -0.20 16.67
N ILE A 57 -5.16 -0.22 15.48
CA ILE A 57 -3.79 -0.65 15.24
C ILE A 57 -3.01 0.54 14.70
N PRO A 58 -1.95 1.01 15.37
CA PRO A 58 -1.15 2.10 14.87
C PRO A 58 -0.55 1.76 13.50
N ASN A 59 -0.75 2.64 12.51
CA ASN A 59 -0.10 2.53 11.20
C ASN A 59 1.34 3.03 11.29
N LYS A 60 2.25 2.16 11.75
CA LYS A 60 3.67 2.50 11.93
C LYS A 60 4.49 2.43 10.64
N ILE A 61 3.89 2.11 9.49
CA ILE A 61 4.61 2.06 8.21
C ILE A 61 4.96 3.48 7.74
N HIS A 62 4.07 4.45 7.97
CA HIS A 62 4.18 5.80 7.38
C HIS A 62 4.57 6.90 8.39
N LYS A 63 4.84 6.57 9.65
CA LYS A 63 5.21 7.62 10.61
C LYS A 63 6.50 8.32 10.17
N GLN A 64 6.35 9.59 9.78
CA GLN A 64 7.41 10.60 9.78
C GLN A 64 7.88 10.84 11.21
N GLU A 65 8.42 9.83 11.87
CA GLU A 65 9.22 10.00 13.07
C GLU A 65 10.64 10.49 12.69
N SER A 66 10.77 11.26 11.59
CA SER A 66 12.02 11.85 11.14
C SER A 66 12.54 12.97 12.04
N ARG A 67 11.77 13.45 13.04
CA ARG A 67 12.22 14.51 13.97
C ARG A 67 12.72 14.04 15.34
N LEU A 68 12.41 12.81 15.77
CA LEU A 68 12.88 12.30 17.07
C LEU A 68 14.07 11.34 16.96
N PHE A 69 14.39 10.87 15.76
CA PHE A 69 15.32 9.75 15.55
C PHE A 69 16.67 10.15 14.94
N GLN A 70 16.84 11.43 14.58
CA GLN A 70 18.11 11.94 14.04
C GLN A 70 19.22 12.12 15.09
N ASN A 71 18.91 11.99 16.40
CA ASN A 71 19.86 12.31 17.48
C ASN A 71 20.41 11.09 18.25
N SER A 72 20.14 9.85 17.84
CA SER A 72 20.56 8.65 18.59
C SER A 72 21.47 7.76 17.74
N GLN A 73 22.78 7.99 17.79
CA GLN A 73 23.79 7.23 17.04
C GLN A 73 23.93 5.74 17.44
N ASN A 74 23.08 5.22 18.35
CA ASN A 74 23.12 3.83 18.85
C ASN A 74 21.72 3.22 19.02
N LEU A 75 20.82 3.37 18.04
CA LEU A 75 19.54 2.64 18.04
C LEU A 75 19.76 1.21 17.52
N GLN A 76 19.53 0.22 18.38
CA GLN A 76 19.50 -1.19 17.97
C GLN A 76 18.35 -1.38 16.96
N ILE A 77 18.68 -1.78 15.73
CA ILE A 77 17.73 -2.04 14.66
C ILE A 77 17.35 -3.52 14.74
N TYR A 78 16.05 -3.79 14.90
CA TYR A 78 15.50 -5.14 15.02
C TYR A 78 14.83 -5.57 13.71
N GLY A 79 14.63 -6.88 13.54
CA GLY A 79 13.99 -7.46 12.35
C GLY A 79 14.91 -7.59 11.14
N LEU A 80 16.23 -7.48 11.34
CA LEU A 80 17.26 -7.71 10.31
C LEU A 80 17.87 -9.11 10.47
N VAL A 81 17.02 -10.13 10.38
CA VAL A 81 17.38 -11.52 10.63
C VAL A 81 16.99 -12.36 9.42
N GLY A 82 17.95 -13.11 8.87
CA GLY A 82 17.74 -14.03 7.76
C GLY A 82 17.06 -15.34 8.17
N LEU A 83 16.61 -16.11 7.20
CA LEU A 83 16.03 -17.45 7.39
C LEU A 83 16.85 -18.47 6.62
N TYR A 84 17.30 -19.52 7.31
CA TYR A 84 18.06 -20.59 6.66
C TYR A 84 17.20 -21.38 5.66
N ASN A 85 17.80 -21.76 4.54
CA ASN A 85 17.15 -22.56 3.50
C ASN A 85 17.29 -24.05 3.84
N LEU A 86 16.18 -24.73 4.15
CA LEU A 86 16.16 -26.14 4.54
C LEU A 86 16.03 -27.08 3.33
N GLY A 87 16.38 -26.60 2.14
CA GLY A 87 16.25 -27.33 0.87
C GLY A 87 15.00 -26.89 0.12
N ASN A 88 15.19 -26.04 -0.90
CA ASN A 88 14.10 -25.46 -1.70
C ASN A 88 13.03 -24.68 -0.92
N THR A 89 13.33 -24.19 0.29
CA THR A 89 12.36 -23.46 1.14
C THR A 89 12.41 -21.94 0.96
N CYS A 90 13.13 -21.43 -0.03
CA CYS A 90 13.29 -19.98 -0.26
C CYS A 90 11.94 -19.27 -0.54
N TYR A 91 10.96 -19.97 -1.14
CA TYR A 91 9.61 -19.45 -1.34
C TYR A 91 8.87 -19.17 -0.01
N ILE A 92 9.09 -20.02 1.00
CA ILE A 92 8.61 -19.84 2.38
C ILE A 92 9.34 -18.64 3.00
N ASN A 93 10.67 -18.62 2.91
CA ASN A 93 11.50 -17.57 3.50
C ASN A 93 11.10 -16.18 2.99
N ALA A 94 10.95 -16.01 1.67
CA ALA A 94 10.55 -14.74 1.08
C ALA A 94 9.15 -14.28 1.53
N ALA A 95 8.18 -15.19 1.60
CA ALA A 95 6.83 -14.90 2.09
C ALA A 95 6.83 -14.51 3.57
N LEU A 96 7.57 -15.25 4.40
CA LEU A 96 7.72 -14.96 5.84
C LEU A 96 8.39 -13.61 6.09
N GLN A 97 9.42 -13.25 5.32
CA GLN A 97 10.07 -11.94 5.45
C GLN A 97 9.12 -10.79 5.12
N CYS A 98 8.25 -10.95 4.11
CA CYS A 98 7.23 -9.96 3.77
C CYS A 98 6.17 -9.81 4.89
N LEU A 99 5.69 -10.93 5.45
CA LEU A 99 4.73 -10.92 6.57
C LEU A 99 5.35 -10.36 7.86
N SER A 100 6.58 -10.76 8.18
CA SER A 100 7.34 -10.28 9.34
C SER A 100 7.52 -8.76 9.30
N ASN A 101 7.75 -8.20 8.11
CA ASN A 101 7.85 -6.76 7.89
C ASN A 101 6.50 -6.06 7.68
N THR A 102 5.36 -6.72 7.93
CA THR A 102 4.05 -6.08 8.02
C THR A 102 3.82 -5.61 9.47
N PRO A 103 4.11 -4.34 9.83
CA PRO A 103 4.14 -3.90 11.23
C PRO A 103 2.86 -4.13 12.04
N PRO A 104 1.63 -3.93 11.53
CA PRO A 104 0.43 -4.19 12.34
C PRO A 104 0.23 -5.68 12.68
N LEU A 105 0.63 -6.57 11.77
CA LEU A 105 0.59 -8.02 12.01
C LEU A 105 1.73 -8.43 12.96
N CYS A 106 2.95 -7.95 12.70
CA CYS A 106 4.12 -8.19 13.54
C CYS A 106 3.88 -7.73 14.99
N ASP A 107 3.37 -6.51 15.21
CA ASP A 107 3.09 -6.00 16.56
C ASP A 107 2.06 -6.86 17.32
N TYR A 108 1.07 -7.43 16.61
CA TYR A 108 0.08 -8.34 17.18
C TYR A 108 0.71 -9.64 17.71
N PHE A 109 1.64 -10.23 16.95
CA PHE A 109 2.38 -11.43 17.38
C PHE A 109 3.43 -11.12 18.47
N LEU A 110 4.18 -10.02 18.34
CA LEU A 110 5.14 -9.58 19.36
C LEU A 110 4.47 -9.25 20.69
N SER A 111 3.23 -8.77 20.66
CA SER A 111 2.42 -8.53 21.87
C SER A 111 1.76 -9.80 22.41
N GLN A 112 1.99 -10.96 21.79
CA GLN A 112 1.40 -12.26 22.15
C GLN A 112 -0.13 -12.24 22.25
N LEU A 113 -0.78 -11.38 21.46
CA LEU A 113 -2.25 -11.29 21.46
C LEU A 113 -2.91 -12.51 20.80
N HIS A 114 -2.20 -13.15 19.87
CA HIS A 114 -2.62 -14.37 19.20
C HIS A 114 -2.94 -15.50 20.18
N GLU A 115 -2.14 -15.69 21.23
CA GLU A 115 -2.36 -16.74 22.24
C GLU A 115 -3.76 -16.67 22.90
N LYS A 116 -4.33 -15.46 23.00
CA LYS A 116 -5.67 -15.25 23.57
C LYS A 116 -6.80 -15.38 22.56
N GLU A 117 -6.49 -15.26 21.27
CA GLU A 117 -7.47 -15.30 20.17
C GLU A 117 -7.49 -16.65 19.44
N ILE A 118 -6.53 -17.55 19.72
CA ILE A 118 -6.50 -18.91 19.13
C ILE A 118 -7.78 -19.67 19.45
N ASN A 119 -8.40 -20.21 18.40
CA ASN A 119 -9.53 -21.10 18.43
C ASN A 119 -9.06 -22.54 18.12
N PRO A 120 -8.78 -23.37 19.13
CA PRO A 120 -8.24 -24.71 18.94
C PRO A 120 -9.26 -25.68 18.32
N ASN A 121 -10.55 -25.32 18.30
CA ASN A 121 -11.62 -26.15 17.76
C ASN A 121 -12.08 -25.69 16.36
N ALA A 122 -11.30 -24.84 15.70
CA ALA A 122 -11.61 -24.40 14.35
C ALA A 122 -11.49 -25.59 13.39
N PHE A 123 -12.61 -26.04 12.83
CA PHE A 123 -12.66 -27.20 11.93
C PHE A 123 -11.76 -27.06 10.69
N LEU A 124 -11.52 -25.84 10.23
CA LEU A 124 -10.66 -25.52 9.08
C LEU A 124 -9.29 -24.97 9.50
N GLY A 125 -8.99 -24.95 10.80
CA GLY A 125 -7.72 -24.47 11.34
C GLY A 125 -6.70 -25.59 11.54
N SER A 126 -5.60 -25.25 12.20
CA SER A 126 -4.50 -26.14 12.59
C SER A 126 -4.51 -26.49 14.08
N ASN A 127 -5.68 -26.39 14.73
CA ASN A 127 -5.83 -26.41 16.19
C ASN A 127 -4.97 -25.34 16.89
N GLY A 128 -4.59 -24.27 16.18
CA GLY A 128 -3.69 -23.23 16.68
C GLY A 128 -2.20 -23.57 16.66
N GLN A 129 -1.79 -24.74 16.16
CA GLN A 129 -0.39 -25.19 16.19
C GLN A 129 0.49 -24.35 15.25
N ILE A 130 0.09 -24.22 13.99
CA ILE A 130 0.82 -23.39 13.00
C ILE A 130 0.85 -21.93 13.45
N THR A 131 -0.27 -21.41 13.96
CA THR A 131 -0.34 -20.02 14.45
C THR A 131 0.58 -19.77 15.64
N SER A 132 0.71 -20.73 16.55
CA SER A 132 1.64 -20.64 17.70
C SER A 132 3.09 -20.67 17.24
N GLN A 133 3.44 -21.56 16.30
CA GLN A 133 4.79 -21.61 15.72
C GLN A 133 5.13 -20.35 14.92
N PHE A 134 4.16 -19.79 14.18
CA PHE A 134 4.33 -18.51 13.50
C PHE A 134 4.59 -17.38 14.51
N GLY A 135 3.86 -17.35 15.63
CA GLY A 135 4.08 -16.39 16.71
C GLY A 135 5.48 -16.47 17.31
N LYS A 136 5.96 -17.70 17.61
CA LYS A 136 7.33 -17.96 18.06
C LYS A 136 8.36 -17.48 17.03
N LEU A 137 8.16 -17.80 15.76
CA LEU A 137 9.05 -17.38 14.67
C LEU A 137 9.15 -15.85 14.56
N ILE A 138 8.03 -15.13 14.69
CA ILE A 138 8.04 -13.66 14.70
C ILE A 138 8.78 -13.10 15.91
N LEU A 139 8.65 -13.71 17.09
CA LEU A 139 9.45 -13.33 18.26
C LEU A 139 10.93 -13.54 17.99
N ASP A 140 11.32 -14.71 17.47
CA ASP A 140 12.71 -15.04 17.15
C ASP A 140 13.30 -14.06 16.14
N LEU A 141 12.60 -13.73 15.05
CA LEU A 141 13.06 -12.77 14.03
C LEU A 141 13.27 -11.33 14.55
N TRP A 142 12.58 -10.93 15.62
CA TRP A 142 12.59 -9.55 16.10
C TRP A 142 13.24 -9.35 17.47
N GLN A 143 13.53 -10.43 18.19
CA GLN A 143 14.14 -10.39 19.53
C GLN A 143 15.50 -11.10 19.62
N THR A 144 15.87 -11.90 18.61
CA THR A 144 17.19 -12.57 18.59
C THR A 144 18.32 -11.58 18.32
N ASP A 145 19.51 -11.90 18.86
CA ASP A 145 20.78 -11.25 18.52
C ASP A 145 21.52 -11.97 17.38
N GLN A 146 20.95 -13.05 16.83
CA GLN A 146 21.54 -13.80 15.72
C GLN A 146 21.25 -13.13 14.36
N ASN A 147 22.15 -13.34 13.39
CA ASN A 147 22.00 -12.82 12.03
C ASN A 147 20.96 -13.60 11.20
N PHE A 148 20.74 -14.87 11.53
CA PHE A 148 19.75 -15.74 10.89
C PHE A 148 19.22 -16.77 11.88
N ILE A 149 18.07 -17.36 11.57
CA ILE A 149 17.48 -18.47 12.32
C ILE A 149 17.06 -19.60 11.38
N GLU A 150 16.84 -20.79 11.93
CA GLU A 150 16.39 -21.97 11.20
C GLU A 150 14.92 -22.27 11.52
N PRO A 151 13.97 -22.11 10.58
CA PRO A 151 12.54 -22.28 10.84
C PRO A 151 12.10 -23.76 10.83
N ILE A 152 12.88 -24.66 11.44
CA ILE A 152 12.65 -26.12 11.41
C ILE A 152 11.31 -26.48 12.05
N ASP A 153 11.06 -26.02 13.28
CA ASP A 153 9.81 -26.32 14.00
C ASP A 153 8.58 -25.87 13.22
N PHE A 154 8.66 -24.69 12.60
CA PHE A 154 7.57 -24.11 11.83
C PHE A 154 7.29 -24.91 10.54
N ILE A 155 8.34 -25.29 9.81
CA ILE A 155 8.20 -26.07 8.57
C ILE A 155 7.71 -27.49 8.86
N ASN A 156 8.20 -28.12 9.93
CA ASN A 156 7.72 -29.44 10.36
C ASN A 156 6.23 -29.41 10.73
N GLU A 157 5.78 -28.33 11.37
CA GLU A 157 4.35 -28.16 11.69
C GLU A 157 3.52 -27.99 10.42
N ILE A 158 3.97 -27.14 9.48
CA ILE A 158 3.29 -27.00 8.18
C ILE A 158 3.21 -28.33 7.44
N GLY A 159 4.29 -29.12 7.43
CA GLY A 159 4.35 -30.41 6.74
C GLY A 159 3.34 -31.43 7.22
N GLN A 160 2.87 -31.34 8.47
CA GLN A 160 1.81 -32.21 9.00
C GLN A 160 0.42 -31.87 8.44
N PHE A 161 0.20 -30.63 8.01
CA PHE A 161 -1.08 -30.14 7.48
C PHE A 161 -1.10 -30.03 5.95
N ALA A 162 0.03 -29.70 5.34
CA ALA A 162 0.19 -29.49 3.91
C ALA A 162 1.54 -30.05 3.45
N GLU A 163 1.54 -31.36 3.17
CA GLU A 163 2.73 -32.12 2.78
C GLU A 163 3.46 -31.49 1.57
N GLN A 164 2.74 -30.84 0.65
CA GLN A 164 3.33 -30.19 -0.52
C GLN A 164 4.36 -29.09 -0.18
N PHE A 165 4.32 -28.54 1.04
CA PHE A 165 5.27 -27.52 1.48
C PHE A 165 6.46 -28.08 2.27
N ALA A 166 6.46 -29.39 2.54
CA ALA A 166 7.52 -30.10 3.28
C ALA A 166 8.18 -31.24 2.49
N ASP A 167 7.78 -31.46 1.23
CA ASP A 167 8.32 -32.51 0.35
C ASP A 167 9.71 -32.19 -0.24
N GLY A 168 10.28 -31.03 0.08
CA GLY A 168 11.58 -30.58 -0.41
C GLY A 168 11.58 -30.13 -1.88
N THR A 169 10.41 -29.98 -2.49
CA THR A 169 10.28 -29.47 -3.86
C THR A 169 10.09 -27.94 -3.87
N GLN A 170 10.32 -27.33 -5.03
CA GLN A 170 10.06 -25.91 -5.20
C GLN A 170 8.57 -25.67 -5.39
N GLN A 171 8.04 -24.68 -4.67
CA GLN A 171 6.63 -24.29 -4.72
C GLN A 171 6.46 -22.80 -5.04
N ASP A 172 5.20 -22.40 -5.23
CA ASP A 172 4.83 -21.01 -5.46
C ASP A 172 4.72 -20.23 -4.14
N SER A 173 5.50 -19.16 -3.98
CA SER A 173 5.44 -18.31 -2.78
C SER A 173 4.06 -17.69 -2.55
N HIS A 174 3.28 -17.43 -3.61
CA HIS A 174 1.92 -16.92 -3.48
C HIS A 174 0.96 -17.99 -2.96
N GLU A 175 1.11 -19.25 -3.41
CA GLU A 175 0.30 -20.38 -2.91
C GLU A 175 0.58 -20.62 -1.43
N PHE A 176 1.85 -20.64 -1.04
CA PHE A 176 2.23 -20.75 0.37
C PHE A 176 1.68 -19.59 1.21
N LEU A 177 1.78 -18.35 0.70
CA LEU A 177 1.26 -17.17 1.39
C LEU A 177 -0.26 -17.23 1.57
N ALA A 178 -0.99 -17.71 0.56
CA ALA A 178 -2.43 -17.90 0.64
C ALA A 178 -2.80 -18.98 1.67
N PHE A 179 -2.13 -20.13 1.62
CA PHE A 179 -2.28 -21.18 2.62
C PHE A 179 -2.04 -20.66 4.04
N LEU A 180 -0.91 -19.98 4.27
CA LEU A 180 -0.55 -19.52 5.60
C LEU A 180 -1.55 -18.49 6.13
N LEU A 181 -1.95 -17.50 5.33
CA LEU A 181 -2.91 -16.49 5.77
C LEU A 181 -4.30 -17.08 6.03
N ASP A 182 -4.72 -18.11 5.29
CA ASP A 182 -5.99 -18.80 5.52
C ASP A 182 -5.95 -19.62 6.83
N ILE A 183 -4.85 -20.33 7.10
CA ILE A 183 -4.67 -21.04 8.38
C ILE A 183 -4.62 -20.05 9.55
N LEU A 184 -3.84 -18.98 9.45
CA LEU A 184 -3.81 -17.92 10.48
C LEU A 184 -5.19 -17.28 10.66
N HIS A 185 -5.98 -17.15 9.59
CA HIS A 185 -7.34 -16.65 9.68
C HIS A 185 -8.23 -17.59 10.48
N GLU A 186 -8.22 -18.88 10.14
CA GLU A 186 -9.09 -19.89 10.76
C GLU A 186 -8.72 -20.15 12.22
N ASP A 187 -7.43 -20.28 12.53
CA ASP A 187 -6.93 -20.42 13.90
C ASP A 187 -7.27 -19.20 14.76
N LEU A 188 -7.30 -17.99 14.19
CA LEU A 188 -7.61 -16.75 14.90
C LEU A 188 -9.06 -16.30 14.69
N ASN A 189 -9.92 -17.19 14.18
CA ASN A 189 -11.30 -16.85 13.90
C ASN A 189 -12.11 -16.84 15.20
N ARG A 190 -12.54 -15.64 15.59
CA ARG A 190 -13.34 -15.39 16.80
C ARG A 190 -14.78 -15.90 16.68
N VAL A 191 -15.21 -16.30 15.49
CA VAL A 191 -16.49 -16.98 15.29
C VAL A 191 -16.29 -18.47 15.54
N ILE A 192 -16.72 -18.94 16.70
CA ILE A 192 -16.61 -20.36 17.07
C ILE A 192 -17.60 -21.22 16.26
N LYS A 193 -18.87 -20.80 16.20
CA LYS A 193 -19.92 -21.53 15.48
C LYS A 193 -20.35 -20.75 14.24
N LYS A 194 -19.91 -21.18 13.06
CA LYS A 194 -20.24 -20.54 11.78
C LYS A 194 -21.69 -20.85 11.36
N PRO A 195 -22.60 -19.86 11.29
CA PRO A 195 -23.98 -20.10 10.86
C PRO A 195 -24.04 -20.39 9.35
N TYR A 196 -24.99 -21.22 8.91
CA TYR A 196 -25.28 -21.36 7.49
C TYR A 196 -25.86 -20.05 6.95
N ILE A 197 -25.33 -19.58 5.83
CA ILE A 197 -25.79 -18.38 5.14
C ILE A 197 -26.14 -18.80 3.72
N LYS A 198 -27.37 -18.52 3.31
CA LYS A 198 -27.82 -18.80 1.95
C LYS A 198 -27.22 -17.75 1.01
N GLU A 199 -26.57 -18.20 -0.06
CA GLU A 199 -26.06 -17.30 -1.08
C GLU A 199 -27.20 -16.52 -1.75
N LYS A 200 -26.95 -15.23 -1.97
CA LYS A 200 -27.89 -14.29 -2.58
C LYS A 200 -27.25 -13.67 -3.82
N ASP A 201 -27.99 -13.74 -4.92
CA ASP A 201 -27.70 -12.99 -6.14
C ASP A 201 -28.55 -11.72 -6.17
N TYR A 202 -27.92 -10.61 -6.54
CA TYR A 202 -28.57 -9.30 -6.57
C TYR A 202 -28.82 -8.84 -8.00
N ASN A 203 -30.06 -8.56 -8.34
CA ASN A 203 -30.48 -8.21 -9.71
C ASN A 203 -30.81 -6.71 -9.91
N CYS A 204 -30.56 -5.84 -8.92
CA CYS A 204 -30.89 -4.41 -9.01
C CYS A 204 -29.74 -3.49 -8.61
N GLU A 205 -29.91 -2.19 -8.84
CA GLU A 205 -28.87 -1.16 -8.74
C GLU A 205 -28.52 -0.70 -7.31
N LYS A 206 -29.07 -1.33 -6.26
CA LYS A 206 -28.79 -0.99 -4.85
C LYS A 206 -27.45 -1.53 -4.34
N HIS A 207 -26.38 -1.30 -5.10
CA HIS A 207 -25.06 -1.91 -4.89
C HIS A 207 -24.48 -1.66 -3.49
N GLU A 208 -24.58 -0.43 -2.95
CA GLU A 208 -24.06 -0.14 -1.60
C GLU A 208 -24.82 -0.89 -0.49
N GLU A 209 -26.14 -1.07 -0.62
CA GLU A 209 -26.94 -1.81 0.37
C GLU A 209 -26.59 -3.31 0.35
N TYR A 210 -26.45 -3.88 -0.84
CA TYR A 210 -26.11 -5.29 -1.04
C TYR A 210 -24.68 -5.65 -0.66
N SER A 211 -23.73 -4.78 -1.00
CA SER A 211 -22.35 -4.94 -0.58
C SER A 211 -22.21 -4.94 0.94
N LYS A 212 -22.94 -4.05 1.62
CA LYS A 212 -23.01 -3.99 3.08
C LYS A 212 -23.65 -5.25 3.67
N GLU A 213 -24.75 -5.73 3.10
CA GLU A 213 -25.42 -6.95 3.56
C GLU A 213 -24.51 -8.17 3.41
N SER A 214 -23.89 -8.34 2.24
CA SER A 214 -22.90 -9.40 1.99
C SER A 214 -21.72 -9.33 2.96
N TRP A 215 -21.17 -8.15 3.23
CA TRP A 215 -20.07 -8.01 4.19
C TRP A 215 -20.49 -8.35 5.61
N LYS A 216 -21.70 -7.94 6.02
CA LYS A 216 -22.25 -8.29 7.32
C LYS A 216 -22.39 -9.81 7.47
N GLU A 217 -22.90 -10.49 6.45
CA GLU A 217 -23.00 -11.95 6.37
C GLU A 217 -21.62 -12.62 6.43
N TYR A 218 -20.64 -12.11 5.68
CA TYR A 218 -19.25 -12.56 5.74
C TYR A 218 -18.69 -12.49 7.17
N LEU A 219 -18.87 -11.35 7.86
CA LEU A 219 -18.43 -11.15 9.24
C LEU A 219 -19.19 -12.00 10.26
N MET A 220 -20.36 -12.57 9.96
CA MET A 220 -21.00 -13.55 10.85
C MET A 220 -20.22 -14.88 10.91
N ARG A 221 -19.36 -15.16 9.92
CA ARG A 221 -18.58 -16.39 9.82
C ARG A 221 -17.07 -16.17 10.01
N ASN A 222 -16.58 -14.99 9.67
CA ASN A 222 -15.15 -14.71 9.54
C ASN A 222 -14.77 -13.46 10.34
N LYS A 223 -14.10 -13.65 11.48
CA LYS A 223 -13.61 -12.55 12.32
C LYS A 223 -12.21 -12.84 12.86
N SER A 224 -11.17 -12.36 12.18
CA SER A 224 -9.79 -12.45 12.68
C SER A 224 -8.99 -11.19 12.38
N ILE A 225 -7.76 -11.12 12.89
CA ILE A 225 -6.80 -10.05 12.53
C ILE A 225 -6.49 -10.05 11.02
N ILE A 226 -6.56 -11.20 10.37
CA ILE A 226 -6.33 -11.32 8.91
C ILE A 226 -7.44 -10.60 8.15
N VAL A 227 -8.70 -10.77 8.57
CA VAL A 227 -9.85 -10.02 8.03
C VAL A 227 -9.66 -8.51 8.23
N ASP A 228 -9.20 -8.09 9.41
CA ASP A 228 -9.02 -6.67 9.74
C ASP A 228 -7.95 -5.97 8.86
N LEU A 229 -6.91 -6.70 8.46
CA LEU A 229 -5.75 -6.13 7.79
C LEU A 229 -5.76 -6.31 6.27
N PHE A 230 -6.02 -7.53 5.80
CA PHE A 230 -5.72 -7.94 4.42
C PHE A 230 -6.95 -8.05 3.53
N GLN A 231 -8.15 -8.13 4.10
CA GLN A 231 -9.33 -8.44 3.32
C GLN A 231 -10.13 -7.21 2.89
N GLY A 232 -10.39 -7.14 1.59
CA GLY A 232 -11.29 -6.17 0.96
C GLY A 232 -12.52 -6.85 0.37
N GLN A 233 -13.26 -6.12 -0.46
CA GLN A 233 -14.45 -6.61 -1.15
C GLN A 233 -14.37 -6.29 -2.66
N THR A 234 -14.73 -7.25 -3.50
CA THR A 234 -14.96 -7.09 -4.94
C THR A 234 -16.45 -7.16 -5.27
N LYS A 235 -16.82 -6.67 -6.46
CA LYS A 235 -18.14 -6.84 -7.05
C LYS A 235 -18.01 -7.59 -8.38
N SER A 236 -18.48 -8.83 -8.42
CA SER A 236 -18.59 -9.65 -9.62
C SER A 236 -19.91 -9.35 -10.32
N THR A 237 -19.87 -9.02 -11.61
CA THR A 237 -21.05 -8.79 -12.47
C THR A 237 -21.11 -9.85 -13.55
N LEU A 238 -22.20 -10.61 -13.60
CA LEU A 238 -22.48 -11.60 -14.64
C LEU A 238 -23.63 -11.11 -15.51
N LYS A 239 -23.44 -11.11 -16.83
CA LYS A 239 -24.46 -10.64 -17.79
C LYS A 239 -24.74 -11.70 -18.85
N CYS A 240 -26.00 -12.11 -18.96
CA CYS A 240 -26.44 -13.04 -19.98
C CYS A 240 -26.57 -12.33 -21.33
N LEU A 241 -25.89 -12.85 -22.36
CA LEU A 241 -25.90 -12.25 -23.70
C LEU A 241 -27.13 -12.61 -24.53
N VAL A 242 -28.01 -13.49 -24.02
CA VAL A 242 -29.23 -13.91 -24.71
C VAL A 242 -30.46 -13.13 -24.24
N CYS A 243 -30.63 -12.93 -22.94
CA CYS A 243 -31.81 -12.25 -22.39
C CYS A 243 -31.50 -10.91 -21.70
N GLY A 244 -30.22 -10.52 -21.62
CA GLY A 244 -29.76 -9.27 -21.02
C GLY A 244 -29.81 -9.23 -19.50
N SER A 245 -30.19 -10.31 -18.80
CA SER A 245 -30.24 -10.32 -17.34
C SER A 245 -28.85 -10.17 -16.72
N VAL A 246 -28.75 -9.36 -15.67
CA VAL A 246 -27.53 -9.12 -14.91
C VAL A 246 -27.69 -9.67 -13.49
N SER A 247 -26.63 -10.29 -12.96
CA SER A 247 -26.50 -10.68 -11.56
C SER A 247 -25.24 -10.05 -10.97
N HIS A 248 -25.34 -9.53 -9.76
CA HIS A 248 -24.22 -8.99 -9.00
C HIS A 248 -23.97 -9.83 -7.75
N LYS A 249 -22.68 -10.09 -7.48
CA LYS A 249 -22.21 -10.78 -6.28
C LYS A 249 -21.07 -9.97 -5.64
N PHE A 250 -21.10 -9.81 -4.32
CA PHE A 250 -20.05 -9.15 -3.57
C PHE A 250 -19.27 -10.18 -2.77
N GLU A 251 -17.95 -10.21 -2.92
CA GLU A 251 -17.10 -11.27 -2.39
C GLU A 251 -15.90 -10.66 -1.66
N ALA A 252 -15.47 -11.29 -0.57
CA ALA A 252 -14.24 -10.91 0.10
C ALA A 252 -13.03 -11.36 -0.73
N PHE A 253 -11.97 -10.56 -0.74
CA PHE A 253 -10.70 -10.94 -1.34
C PHE A 253 -9.55 -10.65 -0.38
N GLN A 254 -8.52 -11.49 -0.41
CA GLN A 254 -7.29 -11.33 0.38
C GLN A 254 -6.11 -10.88 -0.48
N PHE A 255 -6.08 -11.30 -1.75
CA PHE A 255 -5.05 -10.97 -2.72
C PHE A 255 -5.69 -10.40 -3.98
N LEU A 256 -5.01 -9.42 -4.58
CA LEU A 256 -5.30 -9.02 -5.95
C LEU A 256 -4.33 -9.71 -6.91
N SER A 257 -4.74 -10.85 -7.45
CA SER A 257 -3.96 -11.59 -8.45
C SER A 257 -4.19 -11.01 -9.84
N VAL A 258 -3.39 -10.02 -10.23
CA VAL A 258 -3.55 -9.30 -11.51
C VAL A 258 -2.86 -10.03 -12.67
N PRO A 259 -3.50 -10.13 -13.85
CA PRO A 259 -2.85 -10.65 -15.03
C PRO A 259 -1.76 -9.69 -15.50
N VAL A 260 -0.62 -10.22 -15.94
CA VAL A 260 0.40 -9.44 -16.65
C VAL A 260 0.13 -9.58 -18.15
N PRO A 261 -0.15 -8.48 -18.88
CA PRO A 261 -0.41 -8.53 -20.31
C PRO A 261 0.79 -9.09 -21.11
N ALA A 262 0.69 -10.34 -21.56
CA ALA A 262 1.78 -11.01 -22.28
C ALA A 262 1.86 -10.66 -23.78
N ASN A 263 0.86 -9.94 -24.31
CA ASN A 263 0.80 -9.57 -25.72
C ASN A 263 1.73 -8.39 -26.05
N LYS A 264 2.34 -7.78 -25.03
CA LYS A 264 3.29 -6.68 -25.16
C LYS A 264 4.70 -7.22 -25.39
N SER A 265 5.46 -6.52 -26.24
CA SER A 265 6.86 -6.87 -26.48
C SER A 265 7.67 -6.81 -25.17
N HIS A 266 8.76 -7.58 -25.06
CA HIS A 266 9.59 -7.61 -23.85
C HIS A 266 10.17 -6.23 -23.47
N ASN A 267 10.27 -5.31 -24.45
CA ASN A 267 10.82 -3.98 -24.28
C ASN A 267 9.79 -2.94 -23.84
N GLU A 268 8.49 -3.28 -23.82
CA GLU A 268 7.45 -2.38 -23.35
C GLU A 268 7.34 -2.40 -21.83
N ILE A 269 7.31 -1.20 -21.25
CA ILE A 269 7.03 -1.01 -19.82
C ILE A 269 5.53 -1.26 -19.61
N ILE A 270 5.21 -2.18 -18.71
CA ILE A 270 3.84 -2.45 -18.28
C ILE A 270 3.63 -1.74 -16.95
N ASN A 271 2.68 -0.80 -16.86
CA ASN A 271 2.38 -0.19 -15.57
C ASN A 271 1.48 -1.12 -14.73
N LEU A 272 1.67 -1.14 -13.41
CA LEU A 272 0.82 -1.90 -12.49
C LEU A 272 -0.66 -1.51 -12.62
N SER A 273 -0.95 -0.24 -12.91
CA SER A 273 -2.29 0.25 -13.22
C SER A 273 -2.93 -0.48 -14.40
N GLU A 274 -2.17 -0.80 -15.44
CA GLU A 274 -2.66 -1.53 -16.60
C GLU A 274 -3.02 -2.97 -16.23
N CYS A 275 -2.22 -3.62 -15.38
CA CYS A 275 -2.54 -4.95 -14.86
C CYS A 275 -3.84 -4.96 -14.05
N ILE A 276 -4.09 -3.91 -13.25
CA ILE A 276 -5.35 -3.74 -12.49
C ILE A 276 -6.51 -3.48 -13.44
N GLN A 277 -6.34 -2.64 -14.46
CA GLN A 277 -7.37 -2.39 -15.46
C GLN A 277 -7.75 -3.66 -16.20
N GLU A 278 -6.76 -4.47 -16.62
CA GLU A 278 -7.00 -5.75 -17.27
C GLU A 278 -7.70 -6.75 -16.32
N PHE A 279 -7.37 -6.74 -15.03
CA PHE A 279 -8.10 -7.52 -14.01
C PHE A 279 -9.60 -7.12 -13.92
N THR A 280 -9.91 -5.82 -14.07
CA THR A 280 -11.28 -5.29 -13.95
C THR A 280 -12.08 -5.28 -15.25
N LYS A 281 -11.49 -5.76 -16.34
CA LYS A 281 -12.09 -5.74 -17.68
C LYS A 281 -13.19 -6.78 -17.79
N GLU A 282 -14.24 -6.46 -18.56
CA GLU A 282 -15.27 -7.42 -18.90
C GLU A 282 -14.71 -8.51 -19.84
N GLU A 283 -14.88 -9.77 -19.47
CA GLU A 283 -14.43 -10.93 -20.23
C GLU A 283 -15.61 -11.84 -20.61
N TYR A 284 -15.47 -12.57 -21.72
CA TYR A 284 -16.43 -13.60 -22.11
C TYR A 284 -16.12 -14.90 -21.38
N LEU A 285 -17.13 -15.54 -20.81
CA LEU A 285 -16.98 -16.87 -20.25
C LEU A 285 -16.88 -17.91 -21.37
N ASP A 286 -15.92 -18.83 -21.20
CA ASP A 286 -15.74 -19.97 -22.08
C ASP A 286 -16.97 -20.89 -22.07
N GLN A 287 -17.14 -21.70 -23.11
CA GLN A 287 -18.33 -22.57 -23.26
C GLN A 287 -18.56 -23.49 -22.06
N ASN A 288 -17.48 -23.98 -21.46
CA ASN A 288 -17.53 -24.85 -20.29
C ASN A 288 -17.83 -24.10 -18.98
N GLU A 289 -17.72 -22.76 -18.99
CA GLU A 289 -17.92 -21.89 -17.83
C GLU A 289 -19.17 -21.00 -17.98
N TRP A 290 -20.02 -21.28 -18.97
CA TRP A 290 -21.24 -20.51 -19.19
C TRP A 290 -22.12 -20.47 -17.95
N TRP A 291 -22.43 -19.24 -17.53
CA TRP A 291 -23.26 -18.97 -16.36
C TRP A 291 -24.71 -19.49 -16.55
N TYR A 292 -25.24 -20.12 -15.50
CA TYR A 292 -26.65 -20.49 -15.41
C TYR A 292 -27.53 -19.25 -15.23
N CYS A 293 -28.17 -18.81 -16.31
CA CYS A 293 -29.03 -17.65 -16.26
C CYS A 293 -30.39 -17.98 -15.60
N PHE A 294 -30.71 -17.33 -14.47
CA PHE A 294 -31.96 -17.54 -13.73
C PHE A 294 -33.23 -17.25 -14.54
N LYS A 295 -33.17 -16.31 -15.49
CA LYS A 295 -34.31 -15.96 -16.37
C LYS A 295 -34.49 -16.98 -17.50
N CYS A 296 -33.39 -17.47 -18.07
CA CYS A 296 -33.42 -18.46 -19.16
C CYS A 296 -33.51 -19.91 -18.68
N LYS A 297 -33.22 -20.16 -17.40
CA LYS A 297 -33.16 -21.49 -16.75
C LYS A 297 -32.24 -22.50 -17.45
N LYS A 298 -31.16 -22.03 -18.08
CA LYS A 298 -30.09 -22.85 -18.69
C LYS A 298 -28.80 -22.05 -18.75
N ASN A 299 -27.67 -22.76 -18.88
CA ASN A 299 -26.36 -22.15 -19.11
C ASN A 299 -26.38 -21.33 -20.40
N ARG A 300 -25.81 -20.14 -20.33
CA ARG A 300 -25.79 -19.17 -21.42
C ARG A 300 -24.44 -18.54 -21.59
N LYS A 301 -24.14 -18.24 -22.85
CA LYS A 301 -23.08 -17.30 -23.19
C LYS A 301 -23.29 -16.01 -22.41
N SER A 302 -22.30 -15.69 -21.59
CA SER A 302 -22.38 -14.63 -20.61
C SER A 302 -21.03 -13.95 -20.51
N THR A 303 -21.02 -12.70 -20.05
CA THR A 303 -19.80 -11.99 -19.68
C THR A 303 -19.67 -11.94 -18.17
N LYS A 304 -18.42 -11.83 -17.70
CA LYS A 304 -18.05 -11.64 -16.30
C LYS A 304 -17.17 -10.40 -16.20
N GLN A 305 -17.40 -9.59 -15.18
CA GLN A 305 -16.55 -8.46 -14.84
C GLN A 305 -16.35 -8.43 -13.32
N ILE A 306 -15.13 -8.19 -12.86
CA ILE A 306 -14.82 -8.07 -11.44
C ILE A 306 -14.36 -6.64 -11.16
N ASP A 307 -15.10 -5.90 -10.35
CA ASP A 307 -14.72 -4.55 -9.95
C ASP A 307 -14.19 -4.51 -8.51
N LEU A 308 -13.24 -3.62 -8.23
CA LEU A 308 -12.79 -3.36 -6.86
C LEU A 308 -13.83 -2.51 -6.12
N TRP A 309 -14.40 -3.04 -5.04
CA TRP A 309 -15.45 -2.37 -4.27
C TRP A 309 -14.90 -1.69 -3.01
N LYS A 310 -14.18 -2.41 -2.14
CA LYS A 310 -13.58 -1.88 -0.90
C LYS A 310 -12.16 -2.42 -0.73
N LEU A 311 -11.22 -1.54 -0.43
CA LEU A 311 -9.80 -1.91 -0.34
C LEU A 311 -9.33 -2.09 1.11
N PRO A 312 -8.49 -3.12 1.37
CA PRO A 312 -7.98 -3.43 2.71
C PRO A 312 -6.98 -2.39 3.22
N ASN A 313 -6.55 -2.51 4.48
CA ASN A 313 -5.50 -1.64 5.02
C ASN A 313 -4.10 -2.04 4.52
N ILE A 314 -3.87 -3.35 4.43
CA ILE A 314 -2.69 -3.94 3.80
C ILE A 314 -3.16 -4.63 2.52
N LEU A 315 -2.70 -4.15 1.38
CA LEU A 315 -3.05 -4.70 0.07
C LEU A 315 -1.90 -5.57 -0.43
N ILE A 316 -2.18 -6.83 -0.72
CA ILE A 316 -1.23 -7.74 -1.36
C ILE A 316 -1.62 -7.90 -2.83
N ILE A 317 -0.71 -7.54 -3.73
CA ILE A 317 -0.89 -7.66 -5.17
C ILE A 317 0.06 -8.73 -5.69
N HIS A 318 -0.51 -9.78 -6.27
CA HIS A 318 0.23 -10.85 -6.91
C HIS A 318 0.22 -10.65 -8.43
N LEU A 319 1.41 -10.60 -9.04
CA LEU A 319 1.55 -10.54 -10.48
C LEU A 319 1.49 -11.97 -11.04
N LYS A 320 0.41 -12.33 -11.74
CA LYS A 320 0.22 -13.67 -12.34
C LYS A 320 1.20 -13.88 -13.51
N ARG A 321 2.46 -14.14 -13.17
CA ARG A 321 3.56 -14.34 -14.14
C ARG A 321 3.58 -15.75 -14.71
N PHE A 322 3.07 -16.73 -13.98
CA PHE A 322 3.06 -18.12 -14.42
C PHE A 322 1.83 -18.41 -15.27
N ARG A 323 2.07 -18.88 -16.49
CA ARG A 323 1.03 -19.32 -17.42
C ARG A 323 1.08 -20.83 -17.57
N PHE A 324 -0.11 -21.42 -17.51
CA PHE A 324 -0.34 -22.84 -17.67
C PHE A 324 -1.31 -23.04 -18.84
N ASP A 325 -0.77 -22.97 -20.05
CA ASP A 325 -1.51 -23.36 -21.25
C ASP A 325 -1.28 -24.84 -21.52
N LYS A 326 -2.21 -25.51 -22.22
CA LYS A 326 -2.24 -26.97 -22.43
C LYS A 326 -0.89 -27.58 -22.84
N ASN A 327 -0.04 -26.83 -23.52
CA ASN A 327 1.28 -27.27 -24.00
C ASN A 327 2.45 -26.40 -23.53
N ILE A 328 2.22 -25.29 -22.81
CA ILE A 328 3.27 -24.32 -22.47
C ILE A 328 3.14 -23.93 -21.00
N LYS A 329 4.18 -24.27 -20.22
CA LYS A 329 4.44 -23.70 -18.91
C LYS A 329 5.50 -22.61 -19.08
N ALA A 330 5.11 -21.35 -18.93
CA ALA A 330 6.01 -20.22 -19.13
C ALA A 330 5.88 -19.18 -18.02
N LYS A 331 6.99 -18.48 -17.75
CA LYS A 331 7.03 -17.32 -16.85
C LYS A 331 7.11 -16.04 -17.68
N ILE A 332 6.20 -15.11 -17.43
CA ILE A 332 6.21 -13.76 -18.01
C ILE A 332 7.32 -12.96 -17.34
N LYS A 333 8.33 -12.57 -18.12
CA LYS A 333 9.52 -11.83 -17.66
C LYS A 333 9.42 -10.32 -17.88
N ASN A 334 8.35 -9.82 -18.48
CA ASN A 334 8.17 -8.39 -18.69
C ASN A 334 8.34 -7.59 -17.39
N PHE A 335 9.04 -6.47 -17.49
CA PHE A 335 9.15 -5.51 -16.41
C PHE A 335 7.79 -4.86 -16.15
N VAL A 336 7.35 -4.89 -14.89
CA VAL A 336 6.13 -4.21 -14.45
C VAL A 336 6.56 -3.02 -13.59
N ASP A 337 6.27 -1.80 -14.03
CA ASP A 337 6.51 -0.61 -13.24
C ASP A 337 5.41 -0.43 -12.20
N PHE A 338 5.79 -0.35 -10.92
CA PHE A 338 4.86 -0.20 -9.80
C PHE A 338 5.26 0.99 -8.92
N PRO A 339 4.29 1.77 -8.38
CA PRO A 339 4.64 2.95 -7.57
C PRO A 339 5.17 2.54 -6.20
N ILE A 340 6.31 3.07 -5.77
CA ILE A 340 6.84 2.77 -4.43
C ILE A 340 6.10 3.56 -3.35
N GLN A 341 5.60 4.76 -3.69
CA GLN A 341 4.88 5.65 -2.78
C GLN A 341 3.70 6.31 -3.50
N ASN A 342 2.72 6.75 -2.71
CA ASN A 342 1.54 7.49 -3.17
C ASN A 342 0.79 6.76 -4.30
N PHE A 343 0.67 5.43 -4.20
CA PHE A 343 -0.10 4.65 -5.16
C PHE A 343 -1.60 4.89 -4.95
N ASP A 344 -2.18 5.77 -5.75
CA ASP A 344 -3.61 6.08 -5.70
C ASP A 344 -4.43 5.03 -6.47
N LEU A 345 -5.24 4.27 -5.73
CA LEU A 345 -6.15 3.27 -6.29
C LEU A 345 -7.57 3.80 -6.53
N GLN A 346 -7.88 5.05 -6.16
CA GLN A 346 -9.22 5.63 -6.30
C GLN A 346 -9.77 5.51 -7.73
N PRO A 347 -8.99 5.74 -8.81
CA PRO A 347 -9.47 5.62 -10.19
C PRO A 347 -9.87 4.19 -10.60
N TYR A 348 -9.40 3.17 -9.89
CA TYR A 348 -9.65 1.75 -10.19
C TYR A 348 -10.68 1.12 -9.24
N THR A 349 -11.28 1.92 -8.35
CA THR A 349 -12.33 1.48 -7.43
C THR A 349 -13.66 2.13 -7.79
N ILE A 350 -14.72 1.33 -7.81
CA ILE A 350 -16.07 1.82 -8.08
C ILE A 350 -16.86 2.09 -6.79
N GLY A 351 -16.55 1.37 -5.72
CA GLY A 351 -17.21 1.52 -4.44
C GLY A 351 -16.70 2.77 -3.73
N ARG A 352 -17.58 3.45 -2.99
CA ARG A 352 -17.19 4.62 -2.20
C ARG A 352 -16.22 4.19 -1.09
N GLN A 353 -14.98 4.67 -1.10
CA GLN A 353 -14.04 4.42 -0.01
C GLN A 353 -14.31 5.35 1.18
N ARG A 354 -13.98 4.90 2.40
CA ARG A 354 -14.05 5.77 3.59
C ARG A 354 -12.86 6.70 3.68
N ASP A 355 -11.69 6.11 3.54
CA ASP A 355 -10.41 6.80 3.53
C ASP A 355 -9.89 6.77 2.09
N GLN A 356 -9.11 7.76 1.70
CA GLN A 356 -8.50 7.77 0.37
C GLN A 356 -7.62 6.51 0.20
N PRO A 357 -7.78 5.72 -0.87
CA PRO A 357 -7.05 4.47 -1.05
C PRO A 357 -5.66 4.72 -1.64
N ILE A 358 -4.84 5.49 -0.91
CA ILE A 358 -3.44 5.77 -1.28
C ILE A 358 -2.53 4.85 -0.47
N TYR A 359 -1.60 4.18 -1.17
CA TYR A 359 -0.74 3.16 -0.59
C TYR A 359 0.75 3.41 -0.84
N ASP A 360 1.58 2.98 0.11
CA ASP A 360 3.04 2.89 -0.04
C ASP A 360 3.48 1.42 0.00
N LEU A 361 4.42 1.08 -0.87
CA LEU A 361 5.05 -0.23 -0.92
C LEU A 361 6.01 -0.38 0.27
N PHE A 362 5.95 -1.52 0.96
CA PHE A 362 6.86 -1.80 2.07
C PHE A 362 7.54 -3.18 1.99
N ALA A 363 7.03 -4.11 1.17
CA ALA A 363 7.73 -5.37 0.91
C ALA A 363 7.42 -5.93 -0.49
N ILE A 364 8.34 -6.75 -1.00
CA ILE A 364 8.26 -7.42 -2.30
C ILE A 364 8.80 -8.83 -2.13
N SER A 365 8.02 -9.84 -2.52
CA SER A 365 8.55 -11.17 -2.83
C SER A 365 8.98 -11.19 -4.29
N ASN A 366 10.24 -11.53 -4.53
CA ASN A 366 10.83 -11.65 -5.86
C ASN A 366 10.99 -13.12 -6.22
N HIS A 367 10.91 -13.42 -7.51
CA HIS A 367 11.23 -14.73 -8.06
C HIS A 367 12.17 -14.60 -9.25
N GLU A 368 13.29 -15.31 -9.21
CA GLU A 368 14.21 -15.50 -10.33
C GLU A 368 14.15 -16.94 -10.85
N GLY A 369 14.44 -17.15 -12.12
CA GLY A 369 14.35 -18.48 -12.74
C GLY A 369 12.97 -18.80 -13.32
N ASN A 370 12.71 -20.09 -13.51
CA ASN A 370 11.57 -20.66 -14.22
C ASN A 370 10.64 -21.42 -13.26
N LEU A 371 9.59 -22.07 -13.77
CA LEU A 371 8.59 -22.76 -12.95
C LEU A 371 9.12 -24.01 -12.22
N SER A 372 10.16 -24.65 -12.75
CA SER A 372 10.72 -25.91 -12.22
C SER A 372 12.05 -25.73 -11.48
N SER A 373 12.62 -24.52 -11.57
CA SER A 373 13.89 -24.17 -10.95
C SER A 373 13.96 -22.65 -10.88
N GLY A 374 13.91 -22.13 -9.67
CA GLY A 374 13.99 -20.72 -9.38
C GLY A 374 14.46 -20.46 -7.96
N HIS A 375 14.56 -19.19 -7.63
CA HIS A 375 14.97 -18.72 -6.31
C HIS A 375 14.12 -17.52 -5.90
N TYR A 376 13.64 -17.56 -4.65
CA TYR A 376 12.85 -16.48 -4.08
C TYR A 376 13.68 -15.66 -3.11
N THR A 377 13.53 -14.35 -3.20
CA THR A 377 14.14 -13.39 -2.26
C THR A 377 13.08 -12.35 -1.87
N ALA A 378 13.29 -11.62 -0.78
CA ALA A 378 12.38 -10.56 -0.38
C ALA A 378 13.11 -9.21 -0.26
N TYR A 379 12.50 -8.16 -0.77
CA TYR A 379 12.82 -6.80 -0.33
C TYR A 379 11.83 -6.40 0.76
N ALA A 380 12.30 -5.79 1.84
CA ALA A 380 11.40 -5.17 2.82
C ALA A 380 11.99 -3.89 3.42
N LYS A 381 11.11 -2.95 3.70
CA LYS A 381 11.44 -1.68 4.35
C LYS A 381 11.37 -1.85 5.86
N ASN A 382 12.50 -1.64 6.54
CA ASN A 382 12.54 -1.77 7.99
C ASN A 382 11.80 -0.59 8.65
N ARG A 383 10.85 -0.92 9.54
CA ARG A 383 9.99 0.08 10.20
C ARG A 383 10.73 1.06 11.13
N ALA A 384 11.91 0.71 11.64
CA ALA A 384 12.63 1.54 12.61
C ALA A 384 13.48 2.62 11.94
N ASN A 385 14.24 2.26 10.90
CA ASN A 385 15.14 3.18 10.20
C ASN A 385 14.64 3.61 8.81
N GLN A 386 13.54 3.03 8.33
CA GLN A 386 12.92 3.33 7.03
C GLN A 386 13.81 3.00 5.81
N ASN A 387 14.87 2.22 5.98
CA ASN A 387 15.74 1.74 4.91
C ASN A 387 15.21 0.43 4.30
N TRP A 388 15.57 0.17 3.04
CA TRP A 388 15.27 -1.08 2.35
C TRP A 388 16.37 -2.12 2.57
N TYR A 389 15.96 -3.37 2.68
CA TYR A 389 16.84 -4.52 2.84
C TYR A 389 16.43 -5.65 1.89
N LEU A 390 17.42 -6.32 1.31
CA LEU A 390 17.30 -7.60 0.63
C LEU A 390 17.48 -8.72 1.65
N PHE A 391 16.52 -9.63 1.69
CA PHE A 391 16.55 -10.87 2.44
C PHE A 391 16.67 -12.01 1.42
N ASP A 392 17.86 -12.59 1.38
CA ASP A 392 18.22 -13.73 0.54
C ASP A 392 18.61 -14.89 1.46
N ASP A 393 17.60 -15.66 1.88
CA ASP A 393 17.71 -16.67 2.93
C ASP A 393 18.42 -16.12 4.18
N CYS A 394 19.60 -16.63 4.53
CA CYS A 394 20.38 -16.18 5.70
C CYS A 394 20.97 -14.77 5.54
N ASN A 395 21.11 -14.30 4.30
CA ASN A 395 21.84 -13.09 4.00
C ASN A 395 20.89 -11.89 3.98
N VAL A 396 21.16 -10.91 4.85
CA VAL A 396 20.40 -9.65 4.92
C VAL A 396 21.33 -8.50 4.55
N GLN A 397 20.98 -7.76 3.51
CA GLN A 397 21.80 -6.67 2.98
C GLN A 397 20.97 -5.42 2.79
N GLN A 398 21.47 -4.27 3.24
CA GLN A 398 20.82 -3.00 2.94
C GLN A 398 20.91 -2.70 1.44
N CYS A 399 19.81 -2.24 0.85
CA CYS A 399 19.75 -1.84 -0.55
C CYS A 399 19.15 -0.44 -0.72
N LEU A 400 19.38 0.14 -1.90
CA LEU A 400 18.81 1.42 -2.28
C LEU A 400 17.38 1.24 -2.81
N LYS A 401 16.54 2.26 -2.62
CA LYS A 401 15.14 2.26 -3.06
C LYS A 401 15.01 2.02 -4.57
N GLU A 402 16.00 2.47 -5.34
CA GLU A 402 16.02 2.36 -6.80
C GLU A 402 16.26 0.92 -7.27
N GLN A 403 16.86 0.06 -6.43
CA GLN A 403 17.21 -1.32 -6.77
C GLN A 403 16.05 -2.31 -6.59
N ILE A 404 14.96 -1.90 -5.92
CA ILE A 404 13.85 -2.80 -5.59
C ILE A 404 12.92 -3.06 -6.77
N LYS A 405 12.91 -2.18 -7.77
CA LYS A 405 12.14 -2.37 -9.01
C LYS A 405 12.90 -3.27 -9.96
N SER A 406 12.36 -4.44 -10.26
CA SER A 406 12.94 -5.38 -11.21
C SER A 406 11.88 -6.27 -11.84
N GLU A 407 12.23 -6.95 -12.93
CA GLU A 407 11.41 -8.01 -13.55
C GLU A 407 11.15 -9.19 -12.61
N LYS A 408 11.94 -9.33 -11.54
CA LYS A 408 11.83 -10.39 -10.54
C LYS A 408 10.64 -10.18 -9.60
N ALA A 409 10.11 -8.97 -9.49
CA ALA A 409 8.99 -8.66 -8.60
C ALA A 409 7.80 -9.58 -8.89
N TYR A 410 7.28 -10.25 -7.86
CA TYR A 410 6.26 -11.29 -8.00
C TYR A 410 5.04 -11.02 -7.11
N VAL A 411 5.24 -10.75 -5.82
CA VAL A 411 4.18 -10.34 -4.88
C VAL A 411 4.56 -9.01 -4.24
N LEU A 412 3.66 -8.03 -4.29
CA LEU A 412 3.86 -6.66 -3.78
C LEU A 412 2.99 -6.43 -2.54
N PHE A 413 3.58 -5.91 -1.47
CA PHE A 413 2.89 -5.59 -0.22
C PHE A 413 2.82 -4.08 -0.03
N TYR A 414 1.59 -3.58 0.00
CA TYR A 414 1.25 -2.16 0.11
C TYR A 414 0.51 -1.88 1.42
N SER A 415 0.76 -0.73 2.01
CA SER A 415 0.03 -0.25 3.20
C SER A 415 -0.63 1.08 2.92
N LYS A 416 -1.90 1.20 3.32
CA LYS A 416 -2.67 2.44 3.22
C LYS A 416 -2.00 3.51 4.08
N THR A 417 -1.74 4.69 3.51
CA THR A 417 -0.99 5.78 4.19
C THR A 417 -1.86 6.93 4.66
N THR A 418 -3.13 6.95 4.29
CA THR A 418 -4.09 8.03 4.57
C THR A 418 -4.71 7.97 5.95
N VAL A 419 -4.34 6.97 6.75
CA VAL A 419 -4.84 6.75 8.11
C VAL A 419 -3.68 6.48 9.07
N ASP A 420 -3.69 7.14 10.22
CA ASP A 420 -2.69 6.93 11.27
C ASP A 420 -2.94 5.66 12.10
N GLU A 421 -4.19 5.16 12.09
CA GLU A 421 -4.63 4.00 12.84
C GLU A 421 -5.59 3.15 11.99
N PHE A 422 -5.36 1.84 11.92
CA PHE A 422 -6.27 0.87 11.31
C PHE A 422 -7.32 0.43 12.31
N PHE A 423 -8.60 0.56 11.95
CA PHE A 423 -9.71 0.07 12.76
C PHE A 423 -9.93 -1.43 12.54
N ARG A 424 -10.02 -2.20 13.62
CA ARG A 424 -10.35 -3.64 13.56
C ARG A 424 -11.86 -3.82 13.42
N GLN A 425 -12.34 -3.93 12.18
CA GLN A 425 -13.74 -4.17 11.82
C GLN A 425 -14.39 -5.27 12.66
N THR A 426 -13.63 -6.32 12.92
CA THR A 426 -14.14 -7.51 13.57
C THR A 426 -14.39 -7.33 15.08
N LEU A 427 -13.84 -6.29 15.71
CA LEU A 427 -13.96 -5.98 17.14
C LEU A 427 -14.72 -4.69 17.46
N SER A 428 -14.68 -3.67 16.59
CA SER A 428 -15.44 -2.43 16.76
C SER A 428 -16.77 -2.53 16.01
N THR A 429 -17.91 -2.23 16.67
CA THR A 429 -19.29 -2.14 16.10
C THR A 429 -19.37 -2.48 14.60
N PRO A 430 -19.40 -3.78 14.25
CA PRO A 430 -19.18 -4.28 12.88
C PRO A 430 -20.25 -3.86 11.86
N GLU A 431 -21.33 -3.22 12.31
CA GLU A 431 -22.47 -2.84 11.47
C GLU A 431 -22.19 -1.75 10.40
N SER A 432 -20.96 -1.22 10.34
CA SER A 432 -20.65 0.04 9.63
C SER A 432 -19.31 0.07 8.88
N TRP A 433 -18.57 -1.04 8.80
CA TRP A 433 -17.25 -1.07 8.18
C TRP A 433 -17.20 -2.21 7.17
N PRO A 434 -16.79 -2.01 5.89
CA PRO A 434 -16.24 -0.81 5.24
C PRO A 434 -17.26 0.20 4.67
N HIS A 435 -18.55 0.13 5.06
CA HIS A 435 -19.65 0.87 4.44
C HIS A 435 -20.25 1.97 5.34
N PHE A 436 -20.39 3.19 4.82
CA PHE A 436 -21.01 4.32 5.53
C PHE A 436 -22.44 4.02 5.99
N PHE A 437 -22.85 4.53 7.17
CA PHE A 437 -24.25 4.51 7.57
C PHE A 437 -25.04 5.65 6.90
N LYS A 438 -26.28 5.37 6.47
CA LYS A 438 -27.27 6.42 6.14
C LYS A 438 -27.48 7.39 7.33
N LYS A 439 -27.27 6.94 8.57
CA LYS A 439 -27.30 7.79 9.77
C LYS A 439 -26.18 8.83 9.81
N GLU A 440 -24.97 8.54 9.33
CA GLU A 440 -23.88 9.52 9.31
C GLU A 440 -24.08 10.58 8.23
N VAL A 441 -24.79 10.26 7.13
CA VAL A 441 -25.21 11.27 6.13
C VAL A 441 -26.29 12.18 6.74
N GLN A 442 -27.22 11.62 7.52
CA GLN A 442 -28.18 12.42 8.27
C GLN A 442 -27.53 13.19 9.41
N GLU A 443 -26.58 12.64 10.15
CA GLU A 443 -25.87 13.34 11.23
C GLU A 443 -24.93 14.40 10.69
N THR A 444 -24.23 14.19 9.57
CA THR A 444 -23.49 15.28 8.90
C THR A 444 -24.41 16.32 8.29
N GLN A 445 -25.61 15.96 7.81
CA GLN A 445 -26.64 16.92 7.39
C GLN A 445 -27.34 17.62 8.56
N ILE A 446 -27.50 16.96 9.71
CA ILE A 446 -28.07 17.50 10.96
C ILE A 446 -27.03 18.37 11.65
N ILE A 447 -25.75 18.02 11.60
CA ILE A 447 -24.62 18.81 12.08
C ILE A 447 -24.45 20.01 11.15
N LYS A 448 -24.48 19.85 9.82
CA LYS A 448 -24.52 21.00 8.88
C LYS A 448 -25.75 21.88 9.14
N LYS A 449 -26.94 21.31 9.33
CA LYS A 449 -28.16 22.08 9.67
C LYS A 449 -28.08 22.73 11.06
N LYS A 450 -27.52 22.08 12.08
CA LYS A 450 -27.28 22.63 13.43
C LYS A 450 -26.20 23.70 13.41
N PHE A 451 -25.14 23.57 12.61
CA PHE A 451 -24.15 24.64 12.40
C PHE A 451 -24.81 25.83 11.69
N THR A 452 -25.66 25.60 10.70
CA THR A 452 -26.42 26.67 10.02
C THR A 452 -27.50 27.29 10.93
N TYR A 453 -28.02 26.54 11.90
CA TYR A 453 -29.07 26.97 12.84
C TYR A 453 -28.48 27.68 14.07
N ASN A 454 -27.35 27.20 14.61
CA ASN A 454 -26.64 27.84 15.73
C ASN A 454 -25.96 29.15 15.29
N PHE A 455 -25.62 29.32 14.01
CA PHE A 455 -25.21 30.63 13.50
C PHE A 455 -26.37 31.65 13.43
N LYS A 456 -27.63 31.19 13.52
CA LYS A 456 -28.82 32.04 13.44
C LYS A 456 -29.45 32.38 14.80
N HIS A 457 -28.99 31.81 15.92
CA HIS A 457 -29.73 31.90 17.19
C HIS A 457 -28.97 32.33 18.45
N ASP A 458 -27.71 32.79 18.37
CA ASP A 458 -27.08 33.51 19.48
C ASP A 458 -27.05 35.03 19.24
N LYS A 459 -27.70 35.76 20.16
CA LYS A 459 -27.99 37.19 20.21
C LYS A 459 -26.87 38.13 19.71
N PHE A 460 -26.93 38.50 18.43
CA PHE A 460 -26.14 39.60 17.84
C PHE A 460 -27.00 40.69 17.16
N GLU A 461 -28.30 40.80 17.49
CA GLU A 461 -29.24 41.76 16.88
C GLU A 461 -28.92 43.24 17.15
N GLN A 462 -28.00 43.58 18.07
CA GLN A 462 -27.59 44.96 18.33
C GLN A 462 -26.27 45.37 17.64
N TYR A 463 -25.51 44.40 17.13
CA TYR A 463 -24.28 44.65 16.35
C TYR A 463 -24.53 44.58 14.84
N ASP A 464 -25.63 43.96 14.42
CA ASP A 464 -25.98 43.77 13.01
C ASP A 464 -26.31 45.09 12.31
N SER A 465 -26.95 46.07 12.96
CA SER A 465 -27.25 47.37 12.30
C SER A 465 -25.99 48.22 12.00
N LYS A 466 -24.97 48.16 12.88
CA LYS A 466 -23.66 48.79 12.64
C LYS A 466 -22.85 48.02 11.61
N LEU A 467 -22.87 46.69 11.63
CA LEU A 467 -22.18 45.86 10.64
C LEU A 467 -22.84 45.96 9.25
N GLN A 468 -24.17 46.01 9.16
CA GLN A 468 -24.93 46.18 7.92
C GLN A 468 -24.71 47.57 7.29
N ASN A 469 -24.53 48.62 8.10
CA ASN A 469 -24.13 49.94 7.61
C ASN A 469 -22.67 49.96 7.11
N ILE A 470 -21.74 49.27 7.79
CA ILE A 470 -20.34 49.15 7.34
C ILE A 470 -20.23 48.24 6.10
N ILE A 471 -21.02 47.17 6.03
CA ILE A 471 -21.07 46.24 4.90
C ILE A 471 -21.79 46.87 3.71
N SER A 472 -22.83 47.68 3.90
CA SER A 472 -23.44 48.43 2.80
C SER A 472 -22.52 49.52 2.27
N GLN A 473 -21.86 50.31 3.13
CA GLN A 473 -20.86 51.29 2.70
C GLN A 473 -19.67 50.64 1.97
N LYS A 474 -19.15 49.51 2.47
CA LYS A 474 -18.07 48.77 1.80
C LYS A 474 -18.54 48.06 0.54
N LYS A 475 -19.75 47.47 0.50
CA LYS A 475 -20.31 46.89 -0.74
C LYS A 475 -20.54 47.94 -1.81
N SER A 476 -21.01 49.14 -1.45
CA SER A 476 -21.16 50.24 -2.42
C SER A 476 -19.81 50.68 -2.98
N GLN A 477 -18.78 50.81 -2.15
CA GLN A 477 -17.42 51.15 -2.60
C GLN A 477 -16.79 50.03 -3.45
N THR A 478 -16.94 48.76 -3.07
CA THR A 478 -16.40 47.62 -3.83
C THR A 478 -17.18 47.36 -5.11
N ILE A 479 -18.50 47.59 -5.17
CA ILE A 479 -19.30 47.47 -6.40
C ILE A 479 -19.00 48.63 -7.36
N ILE A 480 -18.79 49.85 -6.88
CA ILE A 480 -18.35 50.98 -7.71
C ILE A 480 -16.93 50.72 -8.25
N GLN A 481 -16.04 50.16 -7.44
CA GLN A 481 -14.67 49.82 -7.84
C GLN A 481 -14.64 48.66 -8.85
N LEU A 482 -15.43 47.59 -8.63
CA LEU A 482 -15.57 46.46 -9.56
C LEU A 482 -16.28 46.85 -10.86
N ASN A 483 -17.26 47.75 -10.83
CA ASN A 483 -17.90 48.26 -12.05
C ASN A 483 -16.97 49.18 -12.84
N ASN A 484 -16.15 50.00 -12.18
CA ASN A 484 -15.13 50.81 -12.86
C ASN A 484 -14.02 49.94 -13.46
N GLU A 485 -13.61 48.86 -12.77
CA GLU A 485 -12.65 47.88 -13.29
C GLU A 485 -13.24 47.02 -14.42
N LEU A 486 -14.54 46.72 -14.40
CA LEU A 486 -15.24 46.04 -15.50
C LEU A 486 -15.44 46.94 -16.73
N VAL A 487 -15.73 48.23 -16.52
CA VAL A 487 -15.83 49.22 -17.62
C VAL A 487 -14.45 49.45 -18.24
N GLN A 488 -13.39 49.59 -17.43
CA GLN A 488 -12.01 49.68 -17.92
C GLN A 488 -11.56 48.40 -18.63
N ASN A 489 -11.87 47.20 -18.10
CA ASN A 489 -11.55 45.95 -18.77
C ASN A 489 -12.33 45.75 -20.07
N ASN A 490 -13.58 46.22 -20.16
CA ASN A 490 -14.35 46.15 -21.40
C ASN A 490 -13.85 47.16 -22.45
N GLN A 491 -13.41 48.36 -22.04
CA GLN A 491 -12.74 49.32 -22.93
C GLN A 491 -11.38 48.77 -23.41
N PHE A 492 -10.59 48.20 -22.51
CA PHE A 492 -9.29 47.60 -22.82
C PHE A 492 -9.41 46.35 -23.70
N ASN A 493 -10.43 45.51 -23.49
CA ASN A 493 -10.72 44.37 -24.38
C ASN A 493 -11.22 44.80 -25.76
N LYS A 494 -11.92 45.95 -25.85
CA LYS A 494 -12.35 46.52 -27.12
C LYS A 494 -11.17 47.10 -27.90
N GLU A 495 -10.27 47.84 -27.24
CA GLU A 495 -9.01 48.32 -27.81
C GLU A 495 -8.08 47.17 -28.24
N ILE A 496 -7.99 46.08 -27.46
CA ILE A 496 -7.23 44.88 -27.83
C ILE A 496 -7.84 44.18 -29.05
N ASN A 497 -9.17 44.13 -29.17
CA ASN A 497 -9.82 43.52 -30.32
C ASN A 497 -9.71 44.38 -31.59
N GLU A 498 -9.73 45.71 -31.44
CA GLU A 498 -9.45 46.65 -32.54
C GLU A 498 -7.98 46.58 -33.01
N VAL A 499 -7.02 46.45 -32.08
CA VAL A 499 -5.59 46.23 -32.39
C VAL A 499 -5.32 44.84 -32.97
N LYS A 500 -6.11 43.82 -32.58
CA LYS A 500 -6.05 42.49 -33.21
C LYS A 500 -6.62 42.51 -34.62
N GLN A 501 -7.75 43.18 -34.86
CA GLN A 501 -8.31 43.34 -36.20
C GLN A 501 -7.39 44.16 -37.12
N SER A 502 -6.74 45.22 -36.61
CA SER A 502 -5.78 45.99 -37.41
C SER A 502 -4.51 45.20 -37.73
N ASN A 503 -4.02 44.37 -36.80
CA ASN A 503 -2.89 43.47 -37.05
C ASN A 503 -3.23 42.32 -38.00
N TYR A 504 -4.45 41.77 -37.94
CA TYR A 504 -4.90 40.76 -38.89
C TYR A 504 -5.08 41.34 -40.29
N GLN A 505 -5.57 42.58 -40.42
CA GLN A 505 -5.67 43.28 -41.70
C GLN A 505 -4.28 43.64 -42.26
N GLN A 506 -3.36 44.15 -41.43
CA GLN A 506 -1.96 44.37 -41.85
C GLN A 506 -1.23 43.06 -42.21
N GLN A 507 -1.51 41.94 -41.52
CA GLN A 507 -1.00 40.62 -41.89
C GLN A 507 -1.58 40.13 -43.21
N TYR A 508 -2.87 40.38 -43.48
CA TYR A 508 -3.52 40.00 -44.74
C TYR A 508 -3.00 40.82 -45.92
N ASP A 509 -2.79 42.13 -45.71
CA ASP A 509 -2.24 43.04 -46.72
C ASP A 509 -0.75 42.76 -47.00
N LEU A 510 0.05 42.39 -45.99
CA LEU A 510 1.44 41.92 -46.14
C LEU A 510 1.54 40.52 -46.78
N TYR A 511 0.51 39.68 -46.62
CA TYR A 511 0.43 38.36 -47.25
C TYR A 511 0.05 38.49 -48.74
N GLN A 512 -0.83 39.43 -49.11
CA GLN A 512 -1.13 39.75 -50.50
C GLN A 512 0.04 40.47 -51.21
N ALA A 513 0.81 41.31 -50.51
CA ALA A 513 1.95 42.02 -51.09
C ALA A 513 3.19 41.16 -51.41
N ASN A 514 3.27 39.93 -50.88
CA ASN A 514 4.44 39.03 -51.05
C ASN A 514 4.21 37.83 -51.99
N PHE A 515 3.04 37.73 -52.62
CA PHE A 515 2.72 36.70 -53.61
C PHE A 515 2.36 37.34 -54.95
N ASP A 516 3.29 38.11 -55.50
CA ASP A 516 3.47 38.22 -56.94
C ASP A 516 4.97 38.05 -57.24
N ILE A 517 5.25 37.20 -58.23
CA ILE A 517 6.53 36.92 -58.91
C ILE A 517 7.26 35.60 -58.54
N THR A 518 7.63 34.93 -59.63
CA THR A 518 8.17 33.61 -59.94
C THR A 518 9.60 33.29 -59.42
N PRO A 519 10.12 32.05 -59.58
CA PRO A 519 11.11 31.47 -58.69
C PRO A 519 12.56 31.76 -59.10
N SER A 520 13.40 32.20 -58.16
CA SER A 520 14.84 31.91 -58.18
C SER A 520 15.51 32.09 -56.81
N GLN A 521 16.28 31.05 -56.46
CA GLN A 521 17.38 30.89 -55.50
C GLN A 521 17.88 32.15 -54.76
N ASP A 522 17.89 32.11 -53.40
CA ASP A 522 19.07 32.56 -52.65
C ASP A 522 19.04 32.22 -51.14
N ASN A 523 20.19 31.74 -50.64
CA ASN A 523 20.40 31.13 -49.32
C ASN A 523 20.47 32.13 -48.13
N ASN A 524 20.11 33.40 -48.33
CA ASN A 524 20.18 34.42 -47.27
C ASN A 524 18.93 34.48 -46.38
N LYS A 525 17.81 33.84 -46.76
CA LYS A 525 16.54 33.88 -45.99
C LYS A 525 16.48 32.97 -44.75
N VAL A 526 17.45 32.06 -44.58
CA VAL A 526 17.47 31.13 -43.43
C VAL A 526 17.98 31.81 -42.15
N ASN A 527 18.81 32.85 -42.27
CA ASN A 527 19.31 33.60 -41.12
C ASN A 527 18.27 34.57 -40.55
N ASP A 528 17.40 35.13 -41.39
CA ASP A 528 16.31 36.01 -40.94
C ASP A 528 15.23 35.24 -40.17
N PHE A 529 14.95 34.00 -40.57
CA PHE A 529 14.00 33.13 -39.87
C PHE A 529 14.49 32.69 -38.48
N ARG A 530 15.82 32.56 -38.30
CA ARG A 530 16.43 32.28 -36.99
C ARG A 530 16.38 33.48 -36.05
N ASN A 531 16.61 34.69 -36.57
CA ASN A 531 16.49 35.92 -35.79
C ASN A 531 15.03 36.20 -35.37
N PHE A 532 14.06 35.90 -36.25
CA PHE A 532 12.63 36.02 -35.97
C PHE A 532 12.16 35.06 -34.85
N ASN A 533 12.61 33.80 -34.86
CA ASN A 533 12.25 32.82 -33.82
C ASN A 533 12.87 33.14 -32.44
N ASN A 534 14.04 33.78 -32.40
CA ASN A 534 14.63 34.25 -31.15
C ASN A 534 13.87 35.45 -30.55
N TYR A 535 13.35 36.35 -31.40
CA TYR A 535 12.48 37.44 -30.96
C TYR A 535 11.15 36.94 -30.37
N ILE A 536 10.53 35.95 -31.00
CA ILE A 536 9.30 35.29 -30.51
C ILE A 536 9.54 34.63 -29.15
N LYS A 537 10.65 33.89 -28.98
CA LYS A 537 10.98 33.27 -27.69
C LYS A 537 11.22 34.29 -26.58
N SER A 538 11.88 35.41 -26.87
CA SER A 538 12.11 36.48 -25.89
C SER A 538 10.81 37.16 -25.43
N SER A 539 9.87 37.38 -26.36
CA SER A 539 8.59 38.04 -26.10
C SER A 539 7.64 37.16 -25.26
N VAL A 540 7.62 35.84 -25.50
CA VAL A 540 6.80 34.88 -24.73
C VAL A 540 7.32 34.70 -23.30
N ILE A 541 8.65 34.74 -23.10
CA ILE A 541 9.26 34.69 -21.77
C ILE A 541 8.92 35.95 -20.95
N GLN A 542 8.79 37.11 -21.60
CA GLN A 542 8.44 38.37 -20.94
C GLN A 542 6.96 38.45 -20.57
N ILE A 543 6.06 37.87 -21.38
CA ILE A 543 4.62 37.78 -21.09
C ILE A 543 4.34 36.82 -19.91
N ASN A 544 5.08 35.71 -19.79
CA ASN A 544 4.89 34.76 -18.69
C ASN A 544 5.51 35.21 -17.35
N ARG A 545 6.35 36.25 -17.34
CA ARG A 545 6.89 36.86 -16.10
C ARG A 545 5.98 37.94 -15.51
N ASN A 546 5.04 38.49 -16.29
CA ASN A 546 4.08 39.52 -15.86
C ASN A 546 2.68 38.97 -15.53
N LYS A 547 2.46 37.66 -15.72
CA LYS A 547 1.35 36.90 -15.12
C LYS A 547 1.82 36.28 -13.83
#